data_AF-A0A929QUG2-F1
#
_entry.id   AF-A0A929QUG2-F1
#
_cell.length_a   1.000
_cell.length_b   1.000
_cell.length_c   1.000
_cell.angle_alpha   90.00
_cell.angle_beta   90.00
_cell.angle_gamma   90.00
#
_symmetry.space_group_name_H-M   'P 1'
#
loop_
_entity.id
_entity.type
_entity.pdbx_description
1 polymer ?
#
loop_
_entity_poly.entity_id
_entity_poly.type
_entity_poly.pdbx_seq_one_letter_code
_entity_poly.pdbx_strand_id
1 'polypeptide(L)'
;RPILGAIAASLATGGSILAPLFFFLVWNAIRVGFLWYTQEFGYAKGSEITNDLSGGILQTLTKGASILGMFVMGILVPRWTTIKFAPVVSNVPLAEDAYIHFPKGAVDGGTLQNILGQLSNRSLTPNKVTTLQDNLNMLVPGLAAVLLTFLCMWLLKKKVSPILIIFGLFAAGIIGYVLGIFAP
;
A
#
# COMPACT_ATOMS: atom_id res chain seq x y z
N ARG A 1 -22.02 2.40 0.50
CA ARG A 1 -21.62 3.62 -0.26
C ARG A 1 -20.54 3.32 -1.30
N PRO A 2 -19.33 2.89 -0.95
CA PRO A 2 -18.22 2.79 -1.92
C PRO A 2 -18.48 1.77 -3.05
N ILE A 3 -19.10 0.63 -2.74
CA ILE A 3 -19.40 -0.43 -3.73
C ILE A 3 -20.44 0.05 -4.76
N LEU A 4 -21.56 0.64 -4.31
CA LEU A 4 -22.56 1.22 -5.20
C LEU A 4 -22.01 2.40 -6.03
N GLY A 5 -21.09 3.17 -5.43
CA GLY A 5 -20.39 4.25 -6.13
C GLY A 5 -19.50 3.71 -7.25
N ALA A 6 -18.80 2.59 -7.03
CA ALA A 6 -17.98 1.95 -8.05
C ALA A 6 -18.82 1.41 -9.23
N ILE A 7 -19.96 0.77 -8.95
CA ILE A 7 -20.87 0.24 -9.98
C ILE A 7 -21.52 1.40 -10.78
N ALA A 8 -21.94 2.47 -10.09
CA ALA A 8 -22.47 3.65 -10.75
C ALA A 8 -21.41 4.36 -11.59
N ALA A 9 -20.17 4.46 -11.10
CA ALA A 9 -19.06 5.03 -11.85
C ALA A 9 -18.75 4.21 -13.11
N SER A 10 -18.77 2.87 -13.04
CA SER A 10 -18.55 2.02 -14.23
C SER A 10 -19.68 2.15 -15.26
N LEU A 11 -20.92 2.37 -14.82
CA LEU A 11 -22.04 2.69 -15.72
C LEU A 11 -21.94 4.11 -16.29
N ALA A 12 -21.40 5.06 -15.54
CA ALA A 12 -21.22 6.44 -15.97
C ALA A 12 -20.11 6.60 -17.02
N THR A 13 -19.04 5.80 -16.95
CA THR A 13 -18.00 5.76 -17.99
C THR A 13 -18.53 5.30 -19.34
N GLY A 14 -19.64 4.58 -19.37
CA GLY A 14 -20.38 4.22 -20.59
C GLY A 14 -21.27 5.34 -21.15
N GLY A 15 -21.24 6.55 -20.57
CA GLY A 15 -22.02 7.71 -21.02
C GLY A 15 -23.50 7.68 -20.65
N SER A 16 -23.94 6.73 -19.83
CA SER A 16 -25.35 6.54 -19.51
C SER A 16 -25.84 7.47 -18.40
N ILE A 17 -26.84 8.30 -18.71
CA ILE A 17 -27.55 9.17 -17.75
C ILE A 17 -28.28 8.38 -16.65
N LEU A 18 -28.47 7.07 -16.85
CA LEU A 18 -29.04 6.18 -15.84
C LEU A 18 -28.10 5.99 -14.65
N ALA A 19 -26.79 6.22 -14.78
CA ALA A 19 -25.84 5.96 -13.72
C ALA A 19 -26.02 6.86 -12.46
N PRO A 20 -26.15 8.20 -12.58
CA PRO A 20 -26.48 9.05 -11.43
C PRO A 20 -27.85 8.75 -10.80
N LEU A 21 -28.86 8.46 -11.63
CA LEU A 21 -30.21 8.16 -11.15
C LEU A 21 -30.26 6.82 -10.39
N PHE A 22 -29.58 5.80 -10.93
CA PHE A 22 -29.42 4.50 -10.30
C PHE A 22 -28.71 4.64 -8.95
N PHE A 23 -27.59 5.38 -8.91
CA PHE A 23 -26.89 5.63 -7.65
C PHE A 23 -27.81 6.29 -6.63
N PHE A 24 -28.55 7.33 -7.03
CA PHE A 24 -29.45 8.05 -6.14
C PHE A 24 -30.55 7.15 -5.57
N LEU A 25 -31.28 6.42 -6.41
CA LEU A 25 -32.40 5.58 -5.98
C LEU A 25 -31.94 4.39 -5.13
N VAL A 26 -30.94 3.65 -5.60
CA VAL A 26 -30.48 2.43 -4.91
C VAL A 26 -29.78 2.77 -3.60
N TRP A 27 -28.93 3.79 -3.59
CA TRP A 27 -28.28 4.24 -2.36
C TRP A 27 -29.31 4.72 -1.33
N ASN A 28 -30.34 5.45 -1.77
CA ASN A 28 -31.36 5.98 -0.87
C ASN A 28 -32.26 4.86 -0.31
N ALA A 29 -32.72 3.94 -1.15
CA ALA A 29 -33.55 2.81 -0.73
C ALA A 29 -32.85 1.90 0.30
N ILE A 30 -31.60 1.50 0.02
CA ILE A 30 -30.83 0.67 0.96
C ILE A 30 -30.56 1.43 2.26
N ARG A 31 -30.28 2.74 2.18
CA ARG A 31 -30.08 3.56 3.38
C ARG A 31 -31.36 3.58 4.23
N VAL A 32 -32.51 3.91 3.66
CA VAL A 32 -33.77 4.03 4.40
C VAL A 32 -34.17 2.67 4.99
N GLY A 33 -34.09 1.59 4.20
CA GLY A 33 -34.39 0.24 4.67
C GLY A 33 -33.46 -0.22 5.79
N PHE A 34 -32.16 0.02 5.65
CA PHE A 34 -31.19 -0.30 6.71
C PHE A 34 -31.44 0.53 7.96
N LEU A 35 -31.65 1.84 7.83
CA LEU A 35 -31.92 2.73 8.96
C LEU A 35 -33.18 2.30 9.72
N TRP A 36 -34.28 2.01 9.03
CA TRP A 36 -35.51 1.54 9.68
C TRP A 36 -35.27 0.22 10.41
N TYR A 37 -34.66 -0.77 9.74
CA TYR A 37 -34.37 -2.06 10.38
C TYR A 37 -33.48 -1.91 11.62
N THR A 38 -32.41 -1.10 11.53
CA THR A 38 -31.54 -0.84 12.68
C THR A 38 -32.21 -0.03 13.77
N GLN A 39 -33.17 0.83 13.41
CA GLN A 39 -33.92 1.63 14.37
C GLN A 39 -34.91 0.77 15.16
N GLU A 40 -35.65 -0.12 14.48
CA GLU A 40 -36.58 -1.06 15.12
C GLU A 40 -35.83 -2.02 16.06
N PHE A 41 -34.70 -2.57 15.60
CA PHE A 41 -33.82 -3.39 16.42
C PHE A 41 -33.21 -2.60 17.57
N GLY A 42 -32.86 -1.33 17.33
CA GLY A 42 -32.34 -0.41 18.34
C GLY A 42 -33.37 -0.06 19.42
N TYR A 43 -34.65 0.07 19.07
CA TYR A 43 -35.73 0.29 20.02
C TYR A 43 -36.04 -0.98 20.82
N ALA A 44 -36.18 -2.12 20.15
CA ALA A 44 -36.47 -3.40 20.81
C ALA A 44 -35.34 -3.83 21.76
N LYS A 45 -34.07 -3.70 21.33
CA LYS A 45 -32.91 -4.04 22.16
C LYS A 45 -32.47 -2.91 23.08
N GLY A 46 -32.84 -1.67 22.83
CA GLY A 46 -32.47 -0.52 23.68
C GLY A 46 -33.07 -0.60 25.08
N SER A 47 -34.28 -1.15 25.20
CA SER A 47 -34.92 -1.40 26.50
C SER A 47 -34.22 -2.54 27.29
N GLU A 48 -33.58 -3.50 26.62
CA GLU A 48 -32.84 -4.62 27.22
C GLU A 48 -31.39 -4.22 27.56
N ILE A 49 -30.75 -3.51 26.64
CA ILE A 49 -29.36 -3.02 26.74
C ILE A 49 -29.19 -2.09 27.96
N THR A 50 -30.21 -1.34 28.37
CA THR A 50 -30.15 -0.45 29.54
C THR A 50 -29.86 -1.21 30.85
N ASN A 51 -30.23 -2.50 30.94
CA ASN A 51 -29.95 -3.33 32.13
C ASN A 51 -28.57 -4.01 32.07
N ASP A 52 -28.12 -4.45 30.90
CA ASP A 52 -26.81 -5.12 30.70
C ASP A 52 -25.62 -4.16 30.42
N LEU A 53 -25.90 -2.89 30.16
CA LEU A 53 -24.89 -1.83 29.98
C LEU A 53 -24.05 -1.53 31.23
N SER A 54 -24.56 -1.88 32.41
CA SER A 54 -23.86 -1.70 33.68
C SER A 54 -22.70 -2.69 33.89
N GLY A 55 -22.68 -3.79 33.12
CA GLY A 55 -21.75 -4.92 33.29
C GLY A 55 -20.48 -4.88 32.42
N GLY A 56 -20.03 -3.73 31.94
CA GLY A 56 -18.75 -3.61 31.21
C GLY A 56 -18.72 -4.21 29.79
N ILE A 57 -19.82 -4.80 29.31
CA ILE A 57 -19.96 -5.34 27.94
C ILE A 57 -19.67 -4.26 26.89
N LEU A 58 -20.11 -3.02 27.13
CA LEU A 58 -19.82 -1.89 26.23
C LEU A 58 -18.33 -1.57 26.18
N GLN A 59 -17.63 -1.71 27.31
CA GLN A 59 -16.20 -1.46 27.39
C GLN A 59 -15.38 -2.58 26.74
N THR A 60 -15.79 -3.85 26.91
CA THR A 60 -15.18 -5.00 26.23
C THR A 60 -15.41 -4.95 24.72
N LEU A 61 -16.62 -4.56 24.28
CA LEU A 61 -16.93 -4.38 22.86
C LEU A 61 -16.12 -3.23 22.26
N THR A 62 -16.01 -2.09 22.96
CA THR A 62 -15.20 -0.93 22.52
C THR A 62 -13.72 -1.27 22.48
N LYS A 63 -13.20 -2.01 23.49
CA LYS A 63 -11.82 -2.50 23.50
C LYS A 63 -11.57 -3.46 22.33
N GLY A 64 -12.45 -4.44 22.11
CA GLY A 64 -12.37 -5.38 20.98
C GLY A 64 -12.39 -4.67 19.63
N ALA A 65 -13.31 -3.72 19.44
CA ALA A 65 -13.37 -2.90 18.22
C ALA A 65 -12.11 -2.05 18.01
N SER A 66 -11.53 -1.49 19.08
CA SER A 66 -10.31 -0.68 19.01
C SER A 66 -9.07 -1.51 18.66
N ILE A 67 -8.93 -2.72 19.21
CA ILE A 67 -7.83 -3.64 18.90
C ILE A 67 -7.91 -4.06 17.43
N LEU A 68 -9.10 -4.40 16.96
CA LEU A 68 -9.34 -4.77 15.56
C LEU A 68 -9.04 -3.58 14.63
N GLY A 69 -9.46 -2.37 15.00
CA GLY A 69 -9.16 -1.14 14.26
C GLY A 69 -7.66 -0.86 14.14
N MET A 70 -6.91 -0.96 15.25
CA MET A 70 -5.46 -0.76 15.23
C MET A 70 -4.74 -1.83 14.40
N PHE A 71 -5.19 -3.09 14.46
CA PHE A 71 -4.62 -4.17 13.67
C PHE A 71 -4.80 -3.94 12.16
N VAL A 72 -6.02 -3.59 11.73
CA VAL A 72 -6.33 -3.31 10.32
C VAL A 72 -5.50 -2.13 9.79
N MET A 73 -5.32 -1.07 10.59
CA MET A 73 -4.46 0.07 10.22
C MET A 73 -2.99 -0.34 10.04
N GLY A 74 -2.49 -1.28 10.85
CA GLY A 74 -1.11 -1.79 10.73
C GLY A 74 -0.83 -2.53 9.41
N ILE A 75 -1.81 -3.25 8.87
CA ILE A 75 -1.67 -4.00 7.61
C ILE A 75 -1.98 -3.14 6.38
N LEU A 76 -2.94 -2.23 6.49
CA LEU A 76 -3.36 -1.42 5.35
C LEU A 76 -2.28 -0.41 4.93
N VAL A 77 -1.56 0.20 5.87
CA VAL A 77 -0.58 1.24 5.56
C VAL A 77 0.55 0.75 4.63
N PRO A 78 1.26 -0.35 4.92
CA PRO A 78 2.30 -0.86 4.04
C PRO A 78 1.76 -1.38 2.69
N ARG A 79 0.51 -1.88 2.69
CA ARG A 79 -0.11 -2.46 1.48
C ARG A 79 -0.53 -1.40 0.45
N TRP A 80 -0.87 -0.20 0.89
CA TRP A 80 -1.35 0.89 0.02
C TRP A 80 -0.33 2.01 -0.18
N THR A 81 0.78 2.00 0.55
CA THR A 81 1.84 3.00 0.44
C THR A 81 3.09 2.34 -0.10
N THR A 82 3.40 2.59 -1.38
CA THR A 82 4.65 2.16 -1.99
C THR A 82 5.65 3.32 -1.96
N ILE A 83 6.81 3.10 -1.34
CA ILE A 83 7.93 4.05 -1.37
C ILE A 83 9.13 3.28 -1.87
N LYS A 84 9.55 3.58 -3.09
CA LYS A 84 10.77 3.03 -3.68
C LYS A 84 11.87 4.07 -3.54
N PHE A 85 12.93 3.73 -2.83
CA PHE A 85 14.12 4.56 -2.78
C PHE A 85 15.05 4.15 -3.93
N ALA A 86 15.60 5.14 -4.63
CA ALA A 86 16.51 4.96 -5.74
C ALA A 86 18.02 4.89 -5.43
N PRO A 87 18.55 5.13 -4.21
CA PRO A 87 20.00 5.16 -4.02
C PRO A 87 20.56 3.74 -4.13
N VAL A 88 21.17 3.45 -5.27
CA VAL A 88 22.01 2.27 -5.51
C VAL A 88 23.30 2.44 -4.71
N VAL A 89 23.32 1.92 -3.48
CA VAL A 89 24.44 2.12 -2.53
C VAL A 89 25.63 1.19 -2.76
N SER A 90 25.48 0.04 -3.43
CA SER A 90 26.66 -0.68 -3.92
C SER A 90 26.38 -1.61 -5.10
N ASN A 91 27.22 -1.48 -6.12
CA ASN A 91 27.51 -2.57 -7.04
C ASN A 91 28.46 -3.51 -6.28
N VAL A 92 27.98 -4.66 -5.82
CA VAL A 92 28.88 -5.70 -5.29
C VAL A 92 29.37 -6.50 -6.50
N PRO A 93 30.70 -6.58 -6.73
CA PRO A 93 31.22 -7.43 -7.78
C PRO A 93 30.83 -8.87 -7.48
N LEU A 94 30.17 -9.51 -8.44
CA LEU A 94 29.81 -10.92 -8.36
C LEU A 94 31.08 -11.76 -8.22
N ALA A 95 31.04 -12.77 -7.34
CA ALA A 95 32.14 -13.72 -7.18
C ALA A 95 32.57 -14.30 -8.53
N GLU A 96 33.88 -14.51 -8.68
CA GLU A 96 34.63 -14.79 -9.92
C GLU A 96 34.13 -15.98 -10.75
N ASP A 97 33.24 -16.80 -10.18
CA ASP A 97 32.62 -17.97 -10.80
C ASP A 97 31.14 -17.74 -11.21
N ALA A 98 30.70 -16.48 -11.33
CA ALA A 98 29.31 -16.12 -11.66
C ALA A 98 29.17 -15.23 -12.91
N TYR A 99 30.25 -14.83 -13.56
CA TYR A 99 30.23 -14.11 -14.84
C TYR A 99 31.14 -14.77 -15.87
N ILE A 100 30.78 -14.62 -17.14
CA ILE A 100 31.52 -15.21 -18.25
C ILE A 100 32.67 -14.26 -18.62
N HIS A 101 33.91 -14.71 -18.46
CA HIS A 101 35.08 -13.98 -18.95
C HIS A 101 35.16 -14.12 -20.47
N PHE A 102 34.92 -13.03 -21.19
CA PHE A 102 35.14 -13.00 -22.64
C PHE A 102 36.66 -12.84 -22.93
N PRO A 103 37.31 -13.77 -23.63
CA PRO A 103 38.72 -13.64 -24.00
C PRO A 103 38.92 -12.47 -24.97
N LYS A 104 39.92 -11.63 -24.74
CA LYS A 104 40.30 -10.56 -25.66
C LYS A 104 41.15 -11.12 -26.81
N GLY A 105 40.47 -11.60 -27.86
CA GLY A 105 41.05 -12.10 -29.11
C GLY A 105 39.97 -12.72 -30.01
N ALA A 106 40.25 -12.90 -31.32
CA ALA A 106 39.28 -13.42 -32.30
C ALA A 106 38.64 -14.75 -31.82
N VAL A 107 37.31 -14.76 -31.75
CA VAL A 107 36.52 -15.81 -31.12
C VAL A 107 36.14 -16.87 -32.17
N ASP A 108 36.54 -18.11 -31.97
CA ASP A 108 36.16 -19.24 -32.83
C ASP A 108 34.74 -19.75 -32.47
N GLY A 109 34.00 -20.24 -33.47
CA GLY A 109 32.56 -20.53 -33.37
C GLY A 109 32.18 -21.54 -32.27
N GLY A 110 33.10 -22.43 -31.90
CA GLY A 110 32.92 -23.39 -30.81
C GLY A 110 32.97 -22.77 -29.41
N THR A 111 33.71 -21.67 -29.23
CA THR A 111 33.81 -20.95 -27.94
C THR A 111 32.55 -20.13 -27.68
N LEU A 112 31.95 -19.58 -28.75
CA LEU A 112 30.64 -18.90 -28.67
C LEU A 112 29.52 -19.85 -28.26
N GLN A 113 29.54 -21.10 -28.76
CA GLN A 113 28.50 -22.08 -28.43
C GLN A 113 28.55 -22.53 -26.96
N ASN A 114 29.75 -22.64 -26.37
CA ASN A 114 29.90 -22.90 -24.93
C ASN A 114 29.47 -21.72 -24.05
N ILE A 115 29.73 -20.48 -24.49
CA ILE A 115 29.29 -19.27 -23.80
C ILE A 115 27.77 -19.11 -23.84
N LEU A 116 27.14 -19.42 -24.99
CA LEU A 116 25.68 -19.45 -25.14
C LEU A 116 25.03 -20.61 -24.36
N GLY A 117 25.69 -21.76 -24.25
CA GLY A 117 25.23 -22.91 -23.46
C GLY A 117 25.24 -22.66 -21.94
N GLN A 118 26.12 -21.80 -21.45
CA GLN A 118 26.19 -21.38 -20.04
C GLN A 118 25.26 -20.21 -19.69
N LEU A 119 24.60 -19.63 -20.71
CA LEU A 119 23.71 -18.47 -20.56
C LEU A 119 22.38 -18.81 -19.88
N SER A 120 22.00 -20.08 -19.85
CA SER A 120 20.76 -20.56 -19.22
C SER A 120 20.80 -20.48 -17.68
N ASN A 121 21.98 -20.30 -17.05
CA ASN A 121 22.10 -20.20 -15.59
C ASN A 121 23.13 -19.17 -15.08
N ARG A 122 23.74 -18.33 -15.93
CA ARG A 122 24.68 -17.26 -15.52
C ARG A 122 24.36 -15.92 -16.18
N SER A 123 24.52 -14.82 -15.44
CA SER A 123 24.23 -13.46 -15.89
C SER A 123 25.38 -12.81 -16.67
N LEU A 124 25.06 -12.08 -17.73
CA LEU A 124 26.00 -11.38 -18.64
C LEU A 124 26.65 -10.11 -18.06
N THR A 125 26.38 -9.74 -16.81
CA THR A 125 26.85 -8.45 -16.23
C THR A 125 27.49 -8.68 -14.84
N PRO A 126 28.68 -8.13 -14.53
CA PRO A 126 29.44 -8.42 -13.29
C PRO A 126 28.87 -7.83 -12.00
N ASN A 127 27.77 -7.07 -12.10
CA ASN A 127 27.21 -6.34 -10.97
C ASN A 127 25.79 -6.83 -10.68
N LYS A 128 25.63 -7.57 -9.58
CA LYS A 128 24.35 -7.65 -8.89
C LYS A 128 24.37 -6.50 -7.89
N VAL A 129 23.63 -5.44 -8.21
CA VAL A 129 23.31 -4.38 -7.25
C VAL A 129 22.56 -5.03 -6.10
N THR A 130 23.27 -5.39 -5.04
CA THR A 130 22.67 -5.73 -3.75
C THR A 130 22.52 -4.42 -3.01
N THR A 131 21.35 -3.81 -3.12
CA THR A 131 21.07 -2.58 -2.40
C THR A 131 20.90 -2.94 -0.93
N LEU A 132 21.33 -2.09 0.02
CA LEU A 132 20.96 -2.24 1.45
C LEU A 132 19.42 -2.30 1.65
N GLN A 133 18.68 -1.81 0.65
CA GLN A 133 17.24 -1.94 0.48
C GLN A 133 16.75 -3.38 0.28
N ASP A 134 17.50 -4.26 -0.39
CA ASP A 134 17.08 -5.64 -0.67
C ASP A 134 17.18 -6.52 0.58
N ASN A 135 18.24 -6.33 1.38
CA ASN A 135 18.37 -6.99 2.68
C ASN A 135 17.35 -6.46 3.70
N LEU A 136 17.09 -5.14 3.72
CA LEU A 136 16.14 -4.53 4.65
C LEU A 136 14.66 -4.74 4.22
N ASN A 137 14.35 -4.76 2.92
CA ASN A 137 13.01 -5.13 2.41
C ASN A 137 12.75 -6.64 2.53
N MET A 138 13.79 -7.49 2.51
CA MET A 138 13.65 -8.91 2.87
C MET A 138 13.29 -9.10 4.36
N LEU A 139 13.75 -8.21 5.24
CA LEU A 139 13.47 -8.27 6.69
C LEU A 139 12.14 -7.57 7.07
N VAL A 140 11.85 -6.39 6.51
CA VAL A 140 10.59 -5.66 6.72
C VAL A 140 10.18 -4.91 5.44
N PRO A 141 9.30 -5.48 4.59
CA PRO A 141 8.74 -4.76 3.46
C PRO A 141 7.85 -3.60 3.97
N GLY A 142 8.14 -2.37 3.54
CA GLY A 142 7.31 -1.20 3.85
C GLY A 142 7.67 -0.43 5.13
N LEU A 143 8.86 -0.64 5.71
CA LEU A 143 9.33 0.11 6.89
C LEU A 143 9.27 1.64 6.69
N ALA A 144 9.59 2.12 5.48
CA ALA A 144 9.53 3.54 5.15
C ALA A 144 8.10 4.09 5.13
N ALA A 145 7.13 3.29 4.67
CA ALA A 145 5.72 3.68 4.73
C ALA A 145 5.26 3.85 6.18
N VAL A 146 5.70 2.95 7.07
CA VAL A 146 5.39 3.03 8.51
C VAL A 146 6.05 4.24 9.16
N LEU A 147 7.31 4.55 8.85
CA LEU A 147 7.97 5.75 9.35
C LEU A 147 7.26 7.04 8.88
N LEU A 148 6.82 7.06 7.61
CA LEU A 148 6.08 8.18 7.07
C LEU A 148 4.72 8.37 7.77
N THR A 149 4.01 7.29 8.09
CA THR A 149 2.74 7.40 8.83
C THR A 149 2.95 7.83 10.27
N PHE A 150 4.01 7.38 10.95
CA PHE A 150 4.37 7.93 12.26
C PHE A 150 4.69 9.42 12.19
N LEU A 151 5.43 9.87 11.17
CA LEU A 151 5.69 11.30 10.95
C LEU A 151 4.40 12.09 10.73
N CYS A 152 3.50 11.58 9.90
CA CYS A 152 2.20 12.22 9.64
C CYS A 152 1.32 12.27 10.91
N MET A 153 1.27 11.18 11.69
CA MET A 153 0.55 11.16 12.97
C MET A 153 1.14 12.13 13.99
N TRP A 154 2.46 12.25 14.01
CA TRP A 154 3.15 13.21 14.87
C TRP A 154 2.86 14.66 14.47
N LEU A 155 2.83 14.97 13.17
CA LEU A 155 2.42 16.28 12.64
C LEU A 155 0.95 16.60 12.99
N LEU A 156 0.06 15.61 12.91
CA LEU A 156 -1.34 15.76 13.34
C LEU A 156 -1.45 16.03 14.85
N LYS A 157 -0.63 15.37 15.68
CA LYS A 157 -0.56 15.68 17.12
C LYS A 157 -0.11 17.12 17.41
N LYS A 158 0.67 17.74 16.52
CA LYS A 158 1.03 19.16 16.58
C LYS A 158 -0.06 20.12 16.10
N LYS A 159 -1.29 19.63 15.85
CA LYS A 159 -2.42 20.40 15.31
C LYS A 159 -2.15 21.03 13.94
N VAL A 160 -1.22 20.47 13.16
CA VAL A 160 -1.03 20.88 11.77
C VAL A 160 -2.25 20.43 10.96
N SER A 161 -2.77 21.31 10.11
CA SER A 161 -3.94 20.99 9.28
C SER A 161 -3.60 19.86 8.29
N PRO A 162 -4.49 18.86 8.08
CA PRO A 162 -4.27 17.80 7.10
C PRO A 162 -3.98 18.31 5.69
N ILE A 163 -4.57 19.46 5.31
CA ILE A 163 -4.29 20.13 4.04
C ILE A 163 -2.81 20.51 3.91
N LEU A 164 -2.21 21.12 4.94
CA LEU A 164 -0.78 21.46 4.91
C LEU A 164 0.10 20.21 4.87
N ILE A 165 -0.31 19.11 5.52
CA ILE A 165 0.42 17.84 5.46
C ILE A 165 0.42 17.28 4.03
N ILE A 166 -0.71 17.35 3.32
CA ILE A 166 -0.81 16.90 1.92
C ILE A 166 0.10 17.75 1.03
N PHE A 167 0.04 19.08 1.14
CA PHE A 167 0.93 19.96 0.35
C PHE A 167 2.42 19.72 0.68
N GLY A 168 2.74 19.50 1.96
CA GLY A 168 4.10 19.15 2.39
C GLY A 168 4.60 17.83 1.81
N LEU A 169 3.75 16.79 1.77
CA LEU A 169 4.05 15.50 1.14
C LEU A 169 4.27 15.64 -0.36
N PHE A 170 3.45 16.43 -1.05
CA PHE A 170 3.63 16.72 -2.47
C PHE A 170 4.97 17.40 -2.74
N ALA A 171 5.30 18.45 -1.98
CA ALA A 171 6.57 19.15 -2.10
C ALA A 171 7.77 18.22 -1.81
N ALA A 172 7.68 17.43 -0.73
CA ALA A 172 8.72 16.46 -0.38
C ALA A 172 8.91 15.37 -1.45
N GLY A 173 7.82 14.91 -2.08
CA GLY A 173 7.87 13.94 -3.18
C GLY A 173 8.58 14.51 -4.41
N ILE A 174 8.25 15.74 -4.82
CA ILE A 174 8.89 16.41 -5.96
C ILE A 174 10.38 16.66 -5.68
N ILE A 175 10.71 17.20 -4.50
CA ILE A 175 12.10 17.46 -4.09
C ILE A 175 12.90 16.15 -4.04
N GLY A 176 12.34 15.10 -3.44
CA GLY A 176 13.01 13.80 -3.33
C GLY A 176 13.18 13.07 -4.67
N TYR A 177 12.29 13.29 -5.64
CA TYR A 177 12.47 12.82 -7.02
C TYR A 177 13.61 13.57 -7.72
N VAL A 178 13.64 14.90 -7.60
CA VAL A 178 14.69 15.74 -8.21
C VAL A 178 16.07 15.47 -7.60
N LEU A 179 16.14 15.15 -6.31
CA LEU A 179 17.38 14.78 -5.61
C LEU A 179 17.80 13.31 -5.84
N GLY A 180 17.02 12.52 -6.60
CA GLY A 180 17.35 11.12 -6.91
C GLY A 180 17.22 10.17 -5.72
N ILE A 181 16.49 10.55 -4.67
CA ILE A 181 16.26 9.72 -3.47
C ILE A 181 15.08 8.75 -3.70
N PHE A 182 14.08 9.14 -4.48
CA PHE A 182 12.91 8.31 -4.81
C PHE A 182 12.92 7.85 -6.26
N ALA A 183 12.64 6.57 -6.51
CA ALA A 183 12.41 6.01 -7.84
C ALA A 183 10.93 6.14 -8.23
N PRO A 184 10.60 6.19 -9.53
CA PRO A 184 9.21 6.17 -9.99
C PRO A 184 8.43 4.87 -9.66
#